data_AF-A0A8T5TLG1-F1
#
_entry.id   AF-A0A8T5TLG1-F1
#
_cell.length_a   1.000
_cell.length_b   1.000
_cell.length_c   1.000
_cell.angle_alpha   90.00
_cell.angle_beta   90.00
_cell.angle_gamma   90.00
#
_symmetry.space_group_name_H-M   'P 1'
#
loop_
_entity.id
_entity.type
_entity.pdbx_description
1 polymer ?
#
loop_
_entity_poly.entity_id
_entity_poly.type
_entity_poly.pdbx_seq_one_letter_code
_entity_poly.pdbx_strand_id
1 'polypeptide(L)'
;MCTEGGSAYIKEQHEELHFDRIVVAACTPKTHQPVFHAILLELGIPPRYLEFVNIREHCSFVHQKEKDKATEKSKELIKAGIARSRLLEDVATKTVLVKPVALVVGGGIAGLSAAIDLANAGNKVHLVEKNSTIGGRMSQLDRTFPTDDCSI
;
A
#
# COMPACT_ATOMS: atom_id res chain seq x y z
N MET A 1 15.82 -3.54 -6.97
CA MET A 1 15.49 -3.76 -5.55
C MET A 1 14.12 -4.38 -5.35
N CYS A 2 13.00 -3.79 -5.79
CA CYS A 2 11.66 -4.38 -5.62
C CYS A 2 11.27 -5.44 -6.69
N THR A 3 12.26 -5.98 -7.39
CA THR A 3 12.10 -7.02 -8.40
C THR A 3 12.48 -8.36 -7.80
N GLU A 4 12.10 -9.47 -8.43
CA GLU A 4 12.47 -10.82 -7.98
C GLU A 4 13.98 -10.98 -7.76
N GLY A 5 14.80 -10.52 -8.71
CA GLY A 5 16.26 -10.53 -8.55
C GLY A 5 16.77 -9.66 -7.40
N GLY A 6 16.07 -8.56 -7.06
CA GLY A 6 16.41 -7.74 -5.90
C GLY A 6 16.06 -8.43 -4.57
N SER A 7 14.93 -9.13 -4.52
CA SER A 7 14.55 -9.95 -3.37
C SER A 7 15.52 -11.11 -3.16
N ALA A 8 15.91 -11.80 -4.24
CA ALA A 8 16.89 -12.88 -4.18
C ALA A 8 18.25 -12.39 -3.66
N TYR A 9 18.72 -11.25 -4.16
CA TYR A 9 19.96 -10.62 -3.69
C TYR A 9 19.94 -10.32 -2.18
N ILE A 10 18.83 -9.78 -1.65
CA ILE A 10 18.73 -9.51 -0.20
C ILE A 10 18.84 -10.80 0.62
N LYS A 11 18.23 -11.89 0.14
CA LYS A 11 18.27 -13.18 0.83
C LYS A 11 19.68 -13.78 0.83
N GLU A 12 20.35 -13.77 -0.33
CA GLU A 12 21.74 -14.21 -0.47
C GLU A 12 22.67 -13.42 0.47
N GLN A 13 22.51 -12.09 0.51
CA GLN A 13 23.31 -11.25 1.42
C GLN A 13 23.01 -11.51 2.90
N HIS A 14 21.81 -12.00 3.25
CA HIS A 14 21.49 -12.37 4.63
C HIS A 14 22.20 -13.65 5.05
N GLU A 15 22.35 -14.61 4.14
CA GLU A 15 23.09 -15.85 4.39
C GLU A 15 24.57 -15.57 4.71
N GLU A 16 25.16 -14.55 4.07
CA GLU A 16 26.56 -14.17 4.28
C GLU A 16 26.76 -13.24 5.48
N LEU A 17 25.91 -12.22 5.62
CA LEU A 17 26.14 -11.11 6.57
C LEU A 17 25.36 -11.24 7.88
N HIS A 18 24.35 -12.10 7.93
CA HIS A 18 23.48 -12.32 9.10
C HIS A 18 22.92 -11.02 9.71
N PHE A 19 22.54 -10.06 8.87
CA PHE A 19 21.96 -8.79 9.33
C PHE A 19 20.56 -9.02 9.95
N ASP A 20 20.21 -8.24 10.95
CA ASP A 20 18.89 -8.29 11.61
C ASP A 20 17.96 -7.13 11.22
N ARG A 21 18.47 -6.18 10.44
CA ARG A 21 17.76 -4.95 10.02
C ARG A 21 18.07 -4.61 8.58
N ILE A 22 17.10 -4.01 7.90
CA ILE A 22 17.24 -3.57 6.51
C ILE A 22 16.88 -2.09 6.40
N VAL A 23 17.76 -1.31 5.76
CA VAL A 23 17.47 0.06 5.34
C VAL A 23 17.35 0.09 3.82
N VAL A 24 16.17 0.41 3.30
CA VAL A 24 15.92 0.48 1.85
C VAL A 24 15.84 1.93 1.40
N ALA A 25 16.88 2.40 0.72
CA ALA A 25 16.91 3.74 0.12
C ALA A 25 16.36 3.69 -1.31
N ALA A 26 15.07 4.00 -1.49
CA ALA A 26 14.41 3.90 -2.78
C ALA A 26 13.20 4.84 -2.89
N CYS A 27 12.01 4.29 -3.12
CA CYS A 27 10.74 4.99 -3.28
C CYS A 27 9.99 5.16 -1.96
N THR A 28 8.79 5.74 -2.05
CA THR A 28 7.87 5.86 -0.93
C THR A 28 7.54 4.50 -0.28
N PRO A 29 7.51 4.44 1.07
CA PRO A 29 7.09 3.22 1.76
C PRO A 29 5.64 2.85 1.44
N LYS A 30 4.79 3.81 1.07
CA LYS A 30 3.36 3.57 0.81
C LYS A 30 3.10 2.51 -0.27
N THR A 31 4.02 2.34 -1.22
CA THR A 31 3.82 1.45 -2.36
C THR A 31 4.47 0.09 -2.15
N HIS A 32 5.75 0.06 -1.75
CA HIS A 32 6.54 -1.17 -1.75
C HIS A 32 6.88 -1.71 -0.36
N GLN A 33 6.46 -1.05 0.73
CA GLN A 33 6.66 -1.58 2.08
C GLN A 33 6.14 -3.02 2.27
N PRO A 34 4.95 -3.40 1.76
CA PRO A 34 4.47 -4.77 1.89
C PRO A 34 5.39 -5.82 1.23
N VAL A 35 6.07 -5.46 0.14
CA VAL A 35 7.01 -6.37 -0.56
C VAL A 35 8.21 -6.67 0.34
N PHE A 36 8.82 -5.65 0.94
CA PHE A 36 9.96 -5.87 1.82
C PHE A 36 9.56 -6.52 3.13
N HIS A 37 8.37 -6.22 3.69
CA HIS A 37 7.86 -6.98 4.83
C HIS A 37 7.77 -8.48 4.54
N ALA A 38 7.30 -8.88 3.35
CA ALA A 38 7.26 -10.30 2.96
C ALA A 38 8.66 -10.92 2.92
N ILE A 39 9.65 -10.20 2.37
CA ILE A 39 11.05 -10.65 2.36
C ILE A 39 11.59 -10.82 3.79
N LEU A 40 11.37 -9.86 4.68
CA LEU A 40 11.81 -9.97 6.08
C LEU A 40 11.16 -11.17 6.78
N LEU A 41 9.85 -11.40 6.57
CA LEU A 41 9.14 -12.55 7.14
C LEU A 41 9.73 -13.88 6.68
N GLU A 42 10.07 -14.00 5.40
CA GLU A 42 10.72 -15.20 4.85
C GLU A 42 12.11 -15.43 5.42
N LEU A 43 12.83 -14.36 5.78
CA LEU A 43 14.12 -14.41 6.46
C LEU A 43 14.01 -14.62 7.98
N GLY A 44 12.79 -14.71 8.53
CA GLY A 44 12.58 -14.80 9.99
C GLY A 44 12.91 -13.51 10.74
N ILE A 45 13.05 -12.38 10.03
CA ILE A 45 13.30 -11.08 10.62
C ILE A 45 11.94 -10.38 10.88
N PRO A 46 11.73 -9.78 12.06
CA PRO A 46 10.53 -8.99 12.31
C PRO A 46 10.33 -7.89 11.26
N PRO A 47 9.13 -7.75 10.65
CA PRO A 47 8.86 -6.72 9.64
C PRO A 47 9.14 -5.29 10.11
N ARG A 48 9.11 -5.08 11.44
CA ARG A 48 9.37 -3.78 12.07
C ARG A 48 10.84 -3.35 11.99
N TYR A 49 11.77 -4.26 11.69
CA TYR A 49 13.20 -3.98 11.49
C TYR A 49 13.54 -3.48 10.08
N LEU A 50 12.52 -3.07 9.32
CA LEU A 50 12.66 -2.39 8.04
C LEU A 50 12.56 -0.87 8.23
N GLU A 51 13.56 -0.14 7.73
CA GLU A 51 13.51 1.31 7.56
C GLU A 51 13.50 1.67 6.07
N PHE A 52 12.55 2.50 5.66
CA PHE A 52 12.46 3.00 4.30
C PHE A 52 12.96 4.44 4.22
N VAL A 53 13.92 4.68 3.34
CA VAL A 53 14.43 6.02 3.06
C VAL A 53 13.99 6.43 1.66
N ASN A 54 13.07 7.40 1.57
CA ASN A 54 12.58 7.88 0.29
C ASN A 54 13.59 8.85 -0.36
N ILE A 55 14.38 8.34 -1.31
CA ILE A 55 15.31 9.13 -2.13
C ILE A 55 14.79 9.38 -3.55
N ARG A 56 13.54 8.97 -3.85
CA ARG A 56 12.92 9.17 -5.16
C ARG A 56 11.94 10.33 -5.15
N GLU A 57 10.73 10.14 -4.62
CA GLU A 57 9.70 11.19 -4.60
C GLU A 57 10.13 12.39 -3.76
N HIS A 58 10.90 12.16 -2.68
CA HIS A 58 11.37 13.23 -1.79
C HIS A 58 12.77 13.75 -2.15
N CYS A 59 13.45 13.18 -3.15
CA CYS A 59 14.77 13.64 -3.56
C CYS A 59 14.96 13.67 -5.08
N SER A 60 15.25 12.55 -5.74
CA SER A 60 15.66 12.57 -7.15
C SER A 60 14.63 13.17 -8.10
N PHE A 61 13.33 12.97 -7.86
CA PHE A 61 12.26 13.51 -8.72
C PHE A 61 12.08 15.02 -8.59
N VAL A 62 12.38 15.59 -7.43
CA VAL A 62 12.17 17.01 -7.14
C VAL A 62 13.44 17.85 -7.28
N HIS A 63 14.62 17.22 -7.31
CA HIS A 63 15.94 17.87 -7.44
C HIS A 63 16.68 17.51 -8.74
N GLN A 64 15.95 17.23 -9.82
CA GLN A 64 16.54 16.75 -11.09
C GLN A 64 17.63 17.67 -11.68
N LYS A 65 17.51 18.97 -11.42
CA LYS A 65 18.45 20.00 -11.90
C LYS A 65 19.66 20.22 -10.99
N GLU A 66 19.65 19.68 -9.77
CA GLU A 66 20.68 19.90 -8.74
C GLU A 66 21.24 18.56 -8.24
N LYS A 67 21.82 17.77 -9.15
CA LYS A 67 22.23 16.37 -8.89
C LYS A 67 23.21 16.23 -7.72
N ASP A 68 24.18 17.13 -7.59
CA ASP A 68 25.15 17.09 -6.49
C ASP A 68 24.46 17.31 -5.14
N LYS A 69 23.59 18.32 -5.04
CA LYS A 69 22.79 18.59 -3.84
C LYS A 69 21.80 17.46 -3.55
N ALA A 70 21.20 16.86 -4.58
CA ALA A 70 20.32 15.70 -4.44
C ALA A 70 21.08 14.48 -3.88
N THR A 71 22.33 14.30 -4.29
CA THR A 71 23.19 13.23 -3.79
C THR A 71 23.54 13.46 -2.32
N GLU A 72 23.94 14.68 -1.94
CA GLU A 72 24.21 15.03 -0.54
C GLU A 72 22.96 14.89 0.33
N LYS A 73 21.81 15.38 -0.14
CA LYS A 73 20.53 15.16 0.53
C LYS A 73 20.24 13.66 0.72
N SER A 74 20.48 12.84 -0.31
CA SER A 74 20.23 11.39 -0.21
C SER A 74 21.13 10.72 0.82
N LYS A 75 22.41 11.12 0.90
CA LYS A 75 23.34 10.63 1.94
C LYS A 75 22.83 10.99 3.34
N GLU A 76 22.39 12.22 3.57
CA GLU A 76 21.85 12.64 4.87
C GLU A 76 20.56 11.89 5.24
N LEU A 77 19.65 11.69 4.28
CA LEU A 77 18.46 10.88 4.49
C LEU A 77 18.79 9.43 4.84
N ILE A 78 19.78 8.83 4.18
CA ILE A 78 20.24 7.46 4.44
C ILE A 78 20.88 7.38 5.83
N LYS A 79 21.73 8.33 6.21
CA LYS A 79 22.31 8.40 7.56
C LYS A 79 21.23 8.47 8.63
N ALA A 80 20.20 9.28 8.44
CA ALA A 80 19.08 9.38 9.36
C ALA A 80 18.30 8.05 9.45
N GLY A 81 18.06 7.38 8.31
CA GLY A 81 17.43 6.06 8.28
C GLY A 81 18.25 4.99 9.02
N ILE A 82 19.57 4.96 8.81
CA ILE A 82 20.47 4.06 9.55
C ILE A 82 20.46 4.37 11.05
N ALA A 83 20.45 5.65 11.44
CA ALA A 83 20.40 6.03 12.84
C ALA A 83 19.10 5.56 13.50
N ARG A 84 17.97 5.71 12.80
CA ARG A 84 16.66 5.25 13.27
C ARG A 84 16.56 3.73 13.32
N SER A 85 17.10 3.01 12.32
CA SER A 85 16.99 1.55 12.25
C SER A 85 17.57 0.85 13.48
N ARG A 86 18.65 1.42 14.04
CA ARG A 86 19.27 0.96 15.30
C ARG A 86 18.35 1.01 16.51
N LEU A 87 17.32 1.86 16.48
CA LEU A 87 16.35 2.05 17.56
C LEU A 87 15.01 1.36 17.28
N LEU A 88 14.89 0.64 16.16
CA LEU A 88 13.67 -0.12 15.87
C LEU A 88 13.58 -1.31 16.83
N GLU A 89 12.38 -1.49 17.37
CA GLU A 89 12.00 -2.57 18.26
C GLU A 89 10.96 -3.45 17.56
N ASP A 90 10.96 -4.73 17.89
CA ASP A 90 9.87 -5.60 17.46
C ASP A 90 8.60 -5.26 18.25
N VAL A 91 7.49 -5.10 17.54
CA VAL A 91 6.20 -4.76 18.12
C VAL A 91 5.19 -5.78 17.65
N ALA A 92 4.67 -6.55 18.62
CA ALA A 92 3.70 -7.59 18.36
C ALA A 92 2.48 -7.04 17.62
N THR A 93 2.09 -7.74 16.55
CA THR A 93 0.84 -7.45 15.85
C THR A 93 -0.33 -7.91 16.70
N LYS A 94 -1.37 -7.07 16.78
CA LYS A 94 -2.59 -7.41 17.50
C LYS A 94 -3.57 -8.07 16.55
N THR A 95 -3.88 -9.34 16.76
CA THR A 95 -5.02 -9.98 16.08
C THR A 95 -6.32 -9.47 16.68
N VAL A 96 -7.25 -9.08 15.82
CA VAL A 96 -8.57 -8.57 16.19
C VAL A 96 -9.64 -9.35 15.46
N LEU A 97 -10.78 -9.56 16.12
CA LEU A 97 -11.93 -10.20 15.50
C LEU A 97 -12.55 -9.25 14.47
N VAL A 98 -12.70 -9.73 13.24
CA VAL A 98 -13.43 -9.01 12.18
C VAL A 98 -14.83 -9.58 12.09
N LYS A 99 -15.85 -8.73 12.27
CA LYS A 99 -17.25 -9.14 12.07
C LYS A 99 -17.52 -9.28 10.57
N PRO A 100 -18.21 -10.34 10.10
CA PRO A 100 -18.54 -10.54 8.69
C PRO A 100 -19.72 -9.65 8.25
N VAL A 101 -19.56 -8.35 8.45
CA VAL A 101 -20.55 -7.31 8.15
C VAL A 101 -19.85 -6.19 7.39
N ALA A 102 -20.38 -5.83 6.23
CA ALA A 102 -19.90 -4.73 5.42
C ALA A 102 -20.85 -3.54 5.48
N LEU A 103 -20.30 -2.33 5.37
CA LEU A 103 -21.03 -1.08 5.18
C LEU A 103 -20.63 -0.51 3.82
N VAL A 104 -21.61 -0.32 2.95
CA VAL A 104 -21.45 0.37 1.67
C VAL A 104 -22.07 1.76 1.80
N VAL A 105 -21.30 2.79 1.47
CA VAL A 105 -21.74 4.19 1.52
C VAL A 105 -21.90 4.70 0.10
N GLY A 106 -23.13 5.05 -0.27
CA GLY A 106 -23.54 5.47 -1.62
C GLY A 106 -24.23 4.35 -2.38
N GLY A 107 -25.50 4.57 -2.74
CA GLY A 107 -26.36 3.67 -3.52
C GLY A 107 -26.34 3.97 -5.02
N GLY A 108 -25.23 4.44 -5.58
CA GLY A 108 -25.02 4.48 -7.04
C GLY A 108 -24.60 3.12 -7.58
N ILE A 109 -24.42 3.00 -8.90
CA ILE A 109 -24.06 1.73 -9.57
C ILE A 109 -22.86 1.01 -8.90
N ALA A 110 -21.79 1.73 -8.58
CA ALA A 110 -20.61 1.15 -7.93
C ALA A 110 -20.91 0.55 -6.54
N GLY A 111 -21.71 1.26 -5.73
CA GLY A 111 -22.07 0.79 -4.40
C GLY A 111 -23.07 -0.36 -4.45
N LEU A 112 -24.05 -0.30 -5.35
CA LEU A 112 -25.01 -1.38 -5.56
C LEU A 112 -24.31 -2.67 -6.02
N SER A 113 -23.40 -2.59 -7.00
CA SER A 113 -22.60 -3.75 -7.42
C SER A 113 -21.79 -4.34 -6.26
N ALA A 114 -21.06 -3.51 -5.52
CA ALA A 114 -20.28 -3.97 -4.38
C ALA A 114 -21.16 -4.61 -3.29
N ALA A 115 -22.33 -4.04 -3.01
CA ALA A 115 -23.26 -4.58 -2.03
C ALA A 115 -23.82 -5.95 -2.45
N ILE A 116 -24.18 -6.11 -3.72
CA ILE A 116 -24.67 -7.38 -4.28
C ILE A 116 -23.58 -8.45 -4.23
N ASP A 117 -22.35 -8.12 -4.67
CA ASP A 117 -21.23 -9.07 -4.66
C ASP A 117 -20.90 -9.55 -3.23
N LEU A 118 -20.87 -8.63 -2.27
CA LEU A 118 -20.62 -8.95 -0.86
C LEU A 118 -21.74 -9.80 -0.26
N ALA A 119 -23.00 -9.50 -0.60
CA ALA A 119 -24.16 -10.26 -0.14
C ALA A 119 -24.19 -11.68 -0.74
N ASN A 120 -23.88 -11.82 -2.04
CA ASN A 120 -23.77 -13.12 -2.71
C ASN A 120 -22.62 -13.96 -2.14
N ALA A 121 -21.54 -13.33 -1.66
CA ALA A 121 -20.47 -13.99 -0.92
C ALA A 121 -20.85 -14.37 0.54
N GLY A 122 -22.10 -14.13 0.96
CA GLY A 122 -22.63 -14.52 2.26
C GLY A 122 -22.42 -13.51 3.38
N ASN A 123 -21.97 -12.29 3.08
CA ASN A 123 -21.76 -11.25 4.10
C ASN A 123 -23.04 -10.45 4.35
N LYS A 124 -23.28 -10.06 5.60
CA LYS A 124 -24.34 -9.08 5.89
C LYS A 124 -23.89 -7.71 5.40
N VAL A 125 -24.71 -7.04 4.58
CA VAL A 125 -24.38 -5.72 4.03
C VAL A 125 -25.38 -4.67 4.49
N HIS A 126 -24.88 -3.56 5.01
CA HIS A 126 -25.63 -2.33 5.22
C HIS A 126 -25.31 -1.37 4.07
N LEU A 127 -26.33 -0.89 3.35
CA LEU A 127 -26.18 0.15 2.33
C LEU A 127 -26.78 1.46 2.85
N VAL A 128 -26.00 2.55 2.82
CA VAL A 128 -26.44 3.88 3.23
C VAL A 128 -26.36 4.81 2.04
N GLU A 129 -27.50 5.34 1.60
CA GLU A 129 -27.60 6.36 0.56
C GLU A 129 -28.02 7.69 1.18
N LYS A 130 -27.42 8.78 0.71
CA LYS A 130 -27.70 10.14 1.19
C LYS A 130 -29.07 10.63 0.74
N ASN A 131 -29.44 10.31 -0.50
CA ASN A 131 -30.71 10.74 -1.10
C ASN A 131 -31.86 9.79 -0.74
N SER A 132 -33.08 10.20 -1.05
CA SER A 132 -34.28 9.37 -0.87
C SER A 132 -34.34 8.16 -1.80
N THR A 133 -33.51 8.11 -2.85
CA THR A 133 -33.48 7.04 -3.85
C THR A 133 -32.05 6.61 -4.15
N ILE A 134 -31.91 5.32 -4.47
CA ILE A 134 -30.69 4.72 -5.05
C ILE A 134 -30.65 4.94 -6.58
N GLY A 135 -29.54 4.58 -7.23
CA GLY A 135 -29.30 4.75 -8.68
C GLY A 135 -28.20 5.76 -8.99
N GLY A 136 -27.96 6.73 -8.09
CA GLY A 136 -26.89 7.71 -8.22
C GLY A 136 -27.01 8.56 -9.49
N ARG A 137 -25.90 8.82 -10.17
CA ARG A 137 -25.92 9.56 -11.45
C ARG A 137 -26.44 8.74 -12.62
N MET A 138 -26.34 7.41 -12.56
CA MET A 138 -26.75 6.53 -13.65
C MET A 138 -28.25 6.66 -13.91
N SER A 139 -29.07 6.73 -12.87
CA SER A 139 -30.52 6.90 -12.97
C SER A 139 -30.98 8.26 -13.55
N GLN A 140 -30.04 9.18 -13.82
CA GLN A 140 -30.32 10.48 -14.44
C GLN A 140 -29.96 10.51 -15.93
N LEU A 141 -29.27 9.47 -16.41
CA LEU A 141 -28.87 9.35 -17.81
C LEU A 141 -30.01 8.73 -18.61
N ASP A 142 -30.20 9.16 -19.85
CA ASP A 142 -31.14 8.50 -20.77
C ASP A 142 -30.55 7.17 -21.27
N ARG A 143 -29.32 7.24 -21.81
CA ARG A 143 -28.62 6.08 -22.38
C ARG A 143 -27.18 5.97 -21.90
N THR A 144 -26.63 4.75 -21.97
CA THR A 144 -25.25 4.44 -21.60
C THR A 144 -24.44 4.02 -22.82
N PHE A 145 -23.34 4.71 -23.09
CA PHE A 145 -22.37 4.29 -24.10
C PHE A 145 -21.56 3.08 -23.60
N PRO A 146 -21.01 2.23 -24.50
CA PRO A 146 -21.11 2.30 -25.95
C PRO A 146 -22.33 1.57 -26.54
N THR A 147 -23.10 0.85 -25.71
CA THR A 147 -24.19 -0.02 -26.18
C THR A 147 -25.49 0.73 -26.50
N ASP A 148 -25.62 1.96 -26.01
CA ASP A 148 -26.81 2.80 -26.16
C ASP A 148 -28.05 2.21 -25.47
N ASP A 149 -27.81 1.38 -24.43
CA ASP A 149 -28.85 0.83 -23.56
C ASP A 149 -29.45 1.92 -22.65
N CYS A 150 -30.70 1.74 -22.22
CA CYS A 150 -31.30 2.56 -21.19
C CYS A 150 -30.57 2.38 -19.85
N SER A 151 -30.43 3.46 -19.08
CA SER A 151 -29.59 3.47 -17.88
C SER A 151 -30.20 2.77 -16.65
N ILE A 152 -31.53 2.80 -16.49
CA ILE A 152 -32.29 2.13 -15.43
C ILE A 152 -33.71 1.82 -15.91
#